data_AF-A0A6C0KMP2-F1
#
_entry.id   AF-A0A6C0KMP2-F1
#
_cell.length_a   1.000
_cell.length_b   1.000
_cell.length_c   1.000
_cell.angle_alpha   90.00
_cell.angle_beta   90.00
_cell.angle_gamma   90.00
#
_symmetry.space_group_name_H-M   'P 1'
#
loop_
_entity.id
_entity.type
_entity.pdbx_description
1 polymer ?
#
loop_
_entity_poly.entity_id
_entity_poly.type
_entity_poly.pdbx_seq_one_letter_code
_entity_poly.pdbx_strand_id
1 'polypeptide(L)'
;MKKNISPHVQIYSFPITAISSITTRITGLALTGMYTSMGISLLCNISLYDYYKKLDHYTKKVIHYTTIFPCVYHSYGGIRHFIWDGQPKYLTNKNVARSSYFLFGSSILTTILLEKQL
;
A
#
# COMPACT_ATOMS: atom_id res chain seq x y z
N MET A 1 -10.93 -18.08 -37.93
CA MET A 1 -11.42 -18.24 -36.53
C MET A 1 -10.86 -17.11 -35.67
N LYS A 2 -11.71 -16.39 -34.93
CA LYS A 2 -11.25 -15.39 -33.95
C LYS A 2 -10.63 -16.15 -32.78
N LYS A 3 -9.35 -15.93 -32.50
CA LYS A 3 -8.65 -16.61 -31.40
C LYS A 3 -9.09 -15.94 -30.09
N ASN A 4 -9.85 -16.67 -29.28
CA ASN A 4 -10.28 -16.18 -27.98
C ASN A 4 -9.13 -16.32 -26.97
N ILE A 5 -8.97 -15.32 -26.10
CA ILE A 5 -7.97 -15.35 -25.03
C ILE A 5 -8.49 -16.26 -23.92
N SER A 6 -7.64 -17.13 -23.39
CA SER A 6 -8.03 -17.98 -22.27
C SER A 6 -8.36 -17.14 -21.02
N PRO A 7 -9.38 -17.51 -20.25
CA PRO A 7 -9.69 -16.85 -18.99
C PRO A 7 -8.50 -16.96 -18.02
N HIS A 8 -8.24 -15.89 -17.26
CA HIS A 8 -7.08 -15.78 -16.38
C HIS A 8 -7.47 -15.14 -15.03
N VAL A 9 -7.41 -13.82 -14.87
CA VAL A 9 -7.68 -13.12 -13.58
C VAL A 9 -9.03 -13.49 -12.98
N GLN A 10 -10.05 -13.68 -13.82
CA GLN A 10 -11.42 -13.99 -13.37
C GLN A 10 -11.57 -15.39 -12.78
N ILE A 11 -10.70 -16.34 -13.14
CA ILE A 11 -10.80 -17.75 -12.70
C ILE A 11 -9.64 -18.19 -11.81
N TYR A 12 -8.61 -17.37 -11.67
CA TYR A 12 -7.41 -17.73 -10.91
C TYR A 12 -7.64 -17.57 -9.40
N SER A 13 -7.32 -18.60 -8.63
CA SER A 13 -7.34 -18.55 -7.17
C SER A 13 -6.06 -17.89 -6.66
N PHE A 14 -6.16 -16.63 -6.24
CA PHE A 14 -5.00 -15.84 -5.83
C PHE A 14 -4.44 -16.30 -4.47
N PRO A 15 -3.16 -16.70 -4.37
CA PRO A 15 -2.51 -16.93 -3.09
C PRO A 15 -2.28 -15.59 -2.36
N ILE A 16 -2.14 -15.64 -1.03
CA ILE A 16 -1.89 -14.44 -0.22
C ILE A 16 -0.68 -13.62 -0.69
N THR A 17 0.34 -14.29 -1.22
CA THR A 17 1.53 -13.67 -1.82
C THR A 17 1.17 -12.76 -3.00
N ALA A 18 0.27 -13.22 -3.88
CA ALA A 18 -0.15 -12.46 -5.05
C ALA A 18 -0.96 -11.23 -4.62
N ILE A 19 -1.89 -11.40 -3.67
CA ILE A 19 -2.65 -10.30 -3.06
C ILE A 19 -1.68 -9.28 -2.45
N SER A 20 -0.71 -9.75 -1.66
CA SER A 20 0.30 -8.90 -1.04
C SER A 20 1.10 -8.08 -2.06
N SER A 21 1.50 -8.70 -3.17
CA SER A 21 2.21 -8.05 -4.27
C SER A 21 1.35 -6.99 -4.98
N ILE A 22 0.06 -7.28 -5.22
CA ILE A 22 -0.89 -6.30 -5.78
C ILE A 22 -1.04 -5.12 -4.83
N THR A 23 -1.21 -5.36 -3.53
CA THR A 23 -1.31 -4.29 -2.53
C THR A 23 -0.08 -3.39 -2.52
N THR A 24 1.14 -3.94 -2.63
CA THR A 24 2.37 -3.11 -2.69
C THR A 24 2.37 -2.18 -3.91
N ARG A 25 1.85 -2.64 -5.06
CA ARG A 25 1.70 -1.79 -6.25
C ARG A 25 0.65 -0.70 -6.04
N ILE A 26 -0.51 -1.06 -5.51
CA ILE A 26 -1.59 -0.10 -5.23
C ILE A 26 -1.12 0.97 -4.23
N THR A 27 -0.42 0.59 -3.17
CA THR A 27 0.11 1.55 -2.20
C THR A 27 1.19 2.44 -2.82
N GLY A 28 2.02 1.91 -3.72
CA GLY A 28 3.01 2.72 -4.46
C GLY A 28 2.36 3.74 -5.39
N LEU A 29 1.29 3.35 -6.09
CA LEU A 29 0.49 4.27 -6.92
C LEU A 29 -0.18 5.34 -6.07
N ALA A 30 -0.78 4.96 -4.94
CA ALA A 30 -1.41 5.89 -4.02
C ALA A 30 -0.40 6.91 -3.47
N LEU A 31 0.79 6.45 -3.04
CA LEU A 31 1.86 7.33 -2.56
C LEU A 31 2.33 8.30 -3.65
N THR A 32 2.56 7.79 -4.86
CA THR A 32 2.93 8.64 -6.00
C THR A 32 1.87 9.70 -6.26
N GLY A 33 0.58 9.32 -6.28
CA GLY A 33 -0.53 10.26 -6.45
C GLY A 33 -0.62 11.31 -5.34
N MET A 34 -0.43 10.90 -4.08
CA MET A 34 -0.43 11.81 -2.93
C MET A 34 0.72 12.82 -3.01
N TYR A 35 1.95 12.37 -3.23
CA TYR A 35 3.10 13.29 -3.30
C TYR A 35 3.06 14.21 -4.52
N THR A 36 2.64 13.70 -5.68
CA THR A 36 2.52 14.50 -6.91
C THR A 36 1.42 15.55 -6.78
N SER A 37 0.24 15.20 -6.27
CA SER A 37 -0.85 16.17 -6.04
C SER A 37 -0.48 17.22 -5.00
N MET A 38 0.21 16.85 -3.92
CA MET A 38 0.73 17.81 -2.94
C MET A 38 1.74 18.77 -3.58
N GLY A 39 2.68 18.25 -4.39
CA GLY A 39 3.65 19.06 -5.12
C GLY A 39 3.00 20.03 -6.10
N ILE A 40 2.02 19.57 -6.89
CA ILE A 40 1.24 20.42 -7.81
C ILE A 40 0.49 21.51 -7.04
N SER A 41 -0.15 21.16 -5.92
CA SER A 41 -0.87 22.14 -5.09
C SER A 41 0.04 23.26 -4.62
N LEU A 42 1.26 22.94 -4.18
CA LEU A 42 2.25 23.94 -3.79
C LEU A 42 2.67 24.83 -4.97
N LEU A 43 2.89 24.26 -6.15
CA LEU A 43 3.21 25.03 -7.37
C LEU A 43 2.08 25.98 -7.78
N CYS A 44 0.82 25.60 -7.53
CA CYS A 44 -0.34 26.44 -7.78
C CYS A 44 -0.67 27.41 -6.63
N ASN A 45 0.15 27.50 -5.58
CA ASN A 45 -0.11 28.28 -4.37
C ASN A 45 -1.45 27.92 -3.67
N ILE A 46 -1.88 26.66 -3.79
CA ILE A 46 -3.07 26.13 -3.14
C ILE A 46 -2.63 25.43 -1.85
N SER A 47 -3.15 25.88 -0.70
CA SER A 47 -2.87 25.28 0.61
C SER A 47 -3.88 24.17 0.93
N LEU A 48 -3.55 22.91 0.61
CA LEU A 48 -4.39 21.75 1.00
C LEU A 48 -4.58 21.66 2.52
N TYR A 49 -3.62 22.15 3.30
CA TYR A 49 -3.72 22.17 4.75
C TYR A 49 -4.87 23.06 5.26
N ASP A 50 -5.14 24.19 4.60
CA ASP A 50 -6.25 25.06 4.99
C ASP A 50 -7.61 24.46 4.65
N TYR A 51 -7.71 23.66 3.58
CA TYR A 51 -8.89 22.84 3.32
C TYR A 51 -9.02 21.72 4.36
N TYR A 52 -7.93 21.03 4.67
CA TYR A 52 -7.91 19.96 5.67
C TYR A 52 -8.39 20.44 7.05
N LYS A 53 -7.99 21.65 7.50
CA LYS A 53 -8.43 22.21 8.78
C LYS A 53 -9.96 22.28 8.92
N LYS A 54 -10.66 22.58 7.83
CA LYS A 54 -12.12 22.76 7.77
C LYS A 54 -12.89 21.44 7.83
N LEU A 55 -12.21 20.30 7.65
CA LEU A 55 -12.85 18.98 7.67
C LEU A 55 -13.26 18.58 9.09
N ASP A 56 -14.33 17.80 9.18
CA ASP A 56 -14.77 17.19 10.42
C ASP A 56 -13.80 16.09 10.90
N HIS A 57 -13.93 15.71 12.16
CA HIS A 57 -13.05 14.73 12.79
C HIS A 57 -13.07 13.36 12.09
N TYR A 58 -14.23 12.89 11.62
CA TYR A 58 -14.32 11.57 10.98
C TYR A 58 -13.62 11.58 9.62
N THR A 59 -13.81 12.64 8.83
CA THR A 59 -13.12 12.78 7.55
C THR A 59 -11.61 12.88 7.73
N LYS A 60 -11.12 13.63 8.73
CA LYS A 60 -9.68 13.69 9.06
C LYS A 60 -9.11 12.32 9.39
N LYS A 61 -9.82 11.56 10.23
CA LYS A 61 -9.44 10.19 10.61
C LYS A 61 -9.36 9.25 9.42
N VAL A 62 -10.32 9.33 8.48
CA VAL A 62 -10.26 8.56 7.22
C VAL A 62 -9.02 8.94 6.42
N ILE A 63 -8.76 10.24 6.26
CA ILE A 63 -7.57 10.73 5.55
C ILE A 63 -6.30 10.14 6.18
N HIS A 64 -6.15 10.23 7.51
CA HIS A 64 -4.98 9.69 8.19
C HIS A 64 -4.78 8.19 7.92
N TYR A 65 -5.80 7.35 8.11
CA TYR A 65 -5.67 5.93 7.81
C TYR A 65 -5.31 5.66 6.35
N THR A 66 -5.94 6.39 5.42
CA THR A 66 -5.67 6.24 3.98
C THR A 66 -4.30 6.77 3.55
N THR A 67 -3.66 7.62 4.35
CA THR A 67 -2.29 8.10 4.10
C THR A 67 -1.24 7.25 4.81
N ILE A 68 -1.46 6.90 6.09
CA ILE A 68 -0.51 6.15 6.92
C ILE A 68 -0.37 4.71 6.42
N PHE A 69 -1.48 4.03 6.11
CA PHE A 69 -1.42 2.61 5.74
C PHE A 69 -0.59 2.39 4.45
N PRO A 70 -0.78 3.14 3.35
CA PRO A 70 0.07 3.00 2.18
C PRO A 70 1.54 3.29 2.46
N CYS A 71 1.87 4.32 3.25
CA CYS A 71 3.24 4.61 3.66
C CYS A 71 3.88 3.40 4.35
N VAL A 72 3.24 2.90 5.42
CA VAL A 72 3.75 1.79 6.21
C VAL A 72 3.84 0.51 5.39
N TYR A 73 2.76 0.12 4.69
CA TYR A 73 2.70 -1.11 3.93
C TYR A 73 3.68 -1.12 2.75
N HIS A 74 3.80 -0.01 2.02
CA HIS A 74 4.74 0.09 0.92
C HIS A 74 6.19 0.02 1.41
N SER A 75 6.54 0.71 2.49
CA SER A 75 7.89 0.66 3.07
C SER A 75 8.24 -0.74 3.56
N TYR A 76 7.37 -1.40 4.34
CA TYR A 76 7.61 -2.77 4.80
C TYR A 76 7.66 -3.78 3.63
N GLY A 77 6.80 -3.59 2.62
CA GLY A 77 6.83 -4.37 1.39
C GLY A 77 8.14 -4.22 0.64
N GLY A 78 8.67 -2.99 0.54
CA GLY A 78 9.97 -2.69 -0.05
C GLY A 78 11.12 -3.37 0.69
N ILE A 79 11.15 -3.29 2.02
CA ILE A 79 12.14 -4.01 2.85
C ILE A 79 12.08 -5.51 2.57
N ARG A 80 10.88 -6.10 2.53
CA ARG A 80 10.70 -7.53 2.21
C ARG A 80 11.25 -7.86 0.82
N HIS A 81 11.00 -7.01 -0.19
CA HIS A 81 11.55 -7.19 -1.53
C HIS A 81 13.08 -7.13 -1.53
N PHE A 82 13.69 -6.14 -0.87
CA PHE A 82 15.15 -6.08 -0.74
C PHE A 82 15.74 -7.31 -0.05
N ILE A 83 15.07 -7.86 0.96
CA ILE A 83 15.49 -9.12 1.60
C ILE A 83 15.42 -10.29 0.61
N TRP A 84 14.36 -10.38 -0.19
CA TRP A 84 14.23 -11.44 -1.20
C TRP A 84 15.29 -11.34 -2.30
N ASP A 85 15.57 -10.13 -2.78
CA ASP A 85 16.58 -9.87 -3.81
C ASP A 85 17.98 -10.18 -3.27
N GLY A 86 18.27 -9.78 -2.03
CA GLY A 86 19.56 -10.03 -1.39
C GLY A 86 19.74 -11.47 -0.86
N GLN A 87 18.65 -12.20 -0.60
CA GLN A 87 18.67 -13.55 -0.04
C GLN A 87 17.60 -14.46 -0.69
N PRO A 88 17.82 -14.91 -1.95
CA PRO A 88 16.84 -15.69 -2.71
C PRO A 88 16.42 -17.01 -2.04
N LYS A 89 17.23 -17.55 -1.12
CA LYS A 89 16.89 -18.73 -0.31
C LYS A 89 15.57 -18.61 0.46
N TYR A 90 15.09 -17.39 0.71
CA TYR A 90 13.81 -17.15 1.38
C TYR A 90 12.59 -17.22 0.44
N LEU A 91 12.79 -17.33 -0.88
CA LEU A 91 11.73 -17.44 -1.88
C LEU A 91 11.13 -18.85 -1.97
N THR A 92 10.79 -19.43 -0.83
CA THR A 92 10.01 -20.68 -0.77
C THR A 92 8.53 -20.36 -0.56
N ASN A 93 7.62 -21.16 -1.12
CA ASN A 93 6.17 -20.94 -0.99
C ASN A 93 5.73 -20.71 0.46
N LYS A 94 6.29 -21.48 1.40
CA LYS A 94 6.00 -21.35 2.83
C LYS A 94 6.49 -20.02 3.41
N ASN A 95 7.73 -19.62 3.13
CA ASN A 95 8.32 -18.40 3.67
C ASN A 95 7.67 -17.14 3.08
N VAL A 96 7.38 -17.17 1.78
CA VAL A 96 6.75 -16.06 1.06
C VAL A 96 5.30 -15.87 1.51
N ALA A 97 4.55 -16.94 1.75
CA ALA A 97 3.21 -16.86 2.35
C ALA A 97 3.27 -16.30 3.78
N ARG A 98 4.17 -16.83 4.64
CA ARG A 98 4.31 -16.38 6.04
C ARG A 98 4.69 -14.89 6.13
N SER A 99 5.66 -14.46 5.33
CA SER A 99 6.06 -13.06 5.28
C SER A 99 4.96 -12.14 4.72
N SER A 100 4.07 -12.65 3.86
CA SER A 100 2.89 -11.89 3.40
C SER A 100 1.88 -11.64 4.52
N TYR A 101 1.56 -12.66 5.34
CA TYR A 101 0.72 -12.46 6.53
C TYR A 101 1.36 -11.50 7.54
N PHE A 102 2.67 -11.65 7.78
CA PHE A 102 3.39 -10.76 8.68
C PHE A 102 3.39 -9.31 8.17
N LEU A 103 3.56 -9.11 6.86
CA LEU A 103 3.49 -7.79 6.24
C LEU A 103 2.12 -7.13 6.49
N PHE A 104 1.01 -7.82 6.18
CA PHE A 104 -0.32 -7.27 6.47
C PHE A 104 -0.54 -6.99 7.97
N GLY A 105 -0.23 -7.96 8.83
CA GLY A 105 -0.45 -7.83 10.26
C GLY A 105 0.35 -6.69 10.89
N SER A 106 1.65 -6.62 10.60
CA SER A 106 2.53 -5.55 11.09
C SER A 106 2.12 -4.18 10.54
N SER A 107 1.76 -4.06 9.26
CA SER A 107 1.33 -2.78 8.69
C SER A 107 0.03 -2.27 9.30
N ILE A 108 -0.96 -3.13 9.51
CA ILE A 108 -2.23 -2.76 10.17
C ILE A 108 -1.94 -2.29 11.61
N LEU A 109 -1.15 -3.06 12.37
CA LEU A 109 -0.82 -2.73 13.74
C LEU A 109 -0.09 -1.38 13.84
N THR A 110 0.97 -1.19 13.04
CA THR A 110 1.72 0.07 13.02
C THR A 110 0.83 1.24 12.60
N THR A 111 -0.07 1.05 11.63
CA THR A 111 -1.02 2.11 11.21
C THR A 111 -1.93 2.52 12.38
N ILE A 112 -2.50 1.56 13.10
CA ILE A 112 -3.36 1.84 14.27
C ILE A 112 -2.58 2.55 15.37
N LEU A 113 -1.32 2.16 15.60
CA LEU A 113 -0.48 2.80 16.61
C LEU A 113 -0.12 4.23 16.26
N LEU A 114 0.24 4.50 14.99
CA LEU A 114 0.54 5.85 14.52
C LEU A 114 -0.68 6.75 14.54
N GLU A 115 -1.87 6.24 14.19
CA GLU A 115 -3.09 7.05 14.24
C GLU A 115 -3.43 7.54 15.65
N LYS A 116 -3.10 6.78 16.69
CA LYS A 116 -3.33 7.20 18.09
C LYS A 116 -2.47 8.39 18.52
N GLN A 117 -1.46 8.75 17.73
CA GLN A 117 -0.54 9.85 18.03
C GLN A 117 -0.90 11.15 17.30
N LEU A 118 -1.85 11.11 16.36
CA LEU A 118 -2.34 12.25 15.56
C LEU A 118 -3.66 12.78 16.12
#